data_AF-A0A497J2V5-F1
#
_entry.id   AF-A0A497J2V5-F1
#
_cell.length_a   1.000
_cell.length_b   1.000
_cell.length_c   1.000
_cell.angle_alpha   90.00
_cell.angle_beta   90.00
_cell.angle_gamma   90.00
#
_symmetry.space_group_name_H-M   'P 1'
#
loop_
_entity.id
_entity.type
_entity.pdbx_description
1 polymer ?
#
loop_
_entity_poly.entity_id
_entity_poly.type
_entity_poly.pdbx_seq_one_letter_code
_entity_poly.pdbx_strand_id
1 'polypeptide(L)'
;DDWKKLNGRVFRLKGFANVKLSGKTAVYTGNELKKSMQKIQWASKPNIRVELVVPDGDRVVIRKGVAEPAMTRLRPGAVIQMERMGFGRVDAVEKNRVVVYWGHK
;
A
#
# COMPACT_ATOMS: atom_id res chain seq x y z
N ASP A 1 6.55 6.98 -9.87
CA ASP A 1 5.31 7.49 -9.24
C ASP A 1 4.10 6.97 -9.99
N ASP A 2 3.22 6.23 -9.31
CA ASP A 2 2.01 5.64 -9.92
C ASP A 2 1.02 6.73 -10.35
N TRP A 3 0.97 7.87 -9.64
CA TRP A 3 0.05 8.98 -9.96
C TRP A 3 0.25 9.48 -11.40
N LYS A 4 1.51 9.77 -11.75
CA LYS A 4 1.89 10.23 -13.09
C LYS A 4 1.61 9.17 -14.17
N LYS A 5 1.85 7.90 -13.86
CA LYS A 5 1.69 6.78 -14.82
C LYS A 5 0.23 6.45 -15.12
N LEU A 6 -0.65 6.67 -14.15
CA LEU A 6 -2.07 6.30 -14.23
C LEU A 6 -3.00 7.46 -14.60
N ASN A 7 -2.47 8.69 -14.68
CA ASN A 7 -3.27 9.85 -15.01
C ASN A 7 -3.98 9.68 -16.37
N GLY A 8 -5.30 9.87 -16.38
CA GLY A 8 -6.15 9.67 -17.56
C GLY A 8 -6.39 8.21 -17.98
N ARG A 9 -5.80 7.22 -17.29
CA ARG A 9 -5.94 5.79 -17.60
C ARG A 9 -6.93 5.11 -16.66
N VAL A 10 -7.56 4.03 -17.14
CA VAL A 10 -8.37 3.13 -16.30
C VAL A 10 -7.45 2.07 -15.70
N PHE A 11 -7.53 1.87 -14.38
CA PHE A 11 -6.80 0.85 -13.65
C PHE A 11 -7.68 0.26 -12.55
N ARG A 12 -7.26 -0.88 -11.99
CA ARG A 12 -8.04 -1.58 -10.96
C ARG A 12 -7.44 -1.36 -9.58
N LEU A 13 -8.26 -0.92 -8.64
CA LEU A 13 -7.97 -1.02 -7.22
C LEU A 13 -8.13 -2.48 -6.82
N LYS A 14 -7.04 -3.09 -6.33
CA LYS A 14 -7.04 -4.52 -6.01
C LYS A 14 -8.11 -4.84 -4.96
N GLY A 15 -8.88 -5.90 -5.21
CA GLY A 15 -10.01 -6.31 -4.37
C GLY A 15 -11.28 -5.45 -4.47
N PHE A 16 -11.30 -4.39 -5.28
CA PHE A 16 -12.43 -3.44 -5.32
C PHE A 16 -12.95 -3.20 -6.74
N ALA A 17 -12.61 -2.06 -7.35
CA ALA A 17 -13.24 -1.59 -8.59
C ALA A 17 -12.23 -1.03 -9.60
N ASN A 18 -12.69 -0.87 -10.84
CA ASN A 18 -11.96 -0.18 -11.90
C ASN A 18 -12.24 1.32 -11.79
N VAL A 19 -11.19 2.14 -11.82
CA VAL A 19 -11.29 3.59 -11.69
C VAL A 19 -10.44 4.31 -12.74
N LYS A 20 -10.86 5.52 -13.12
CA LYS A 20 -10.09 6.43 -13.96
C LYS A 20 -9.70 7.67 -13.18
N LEU A 21 -8.42 8.06 -13.19
CA LEU A 21 -8.02 9.35 -12.61
C LEU A 21 -8.55 10.51 -13.47
N SER A 22 -9.14 11.49 -12.80
CA SER A 22 -9.64 12.73 -13.39
C SER A 22 -9.20 13.91 -12.51
N GLY A 23 -8.01 14.44 -12.79
CA GLY A 23 -7.41 15.48 -11.94
C GLY A 23 -7.13 14.94 -10.54
N LYS A 24 -7.70 15.55 -9.50
CA LYS A 24 -7.52 15.15 -8.09
C LYS A 24 -8.52 14.08 -7.61
N THR A 25 -9.42 13.63 -8.48
CA THR A 25 -10.44 12.64 -8.14
C THR A 25 -10.27 11.37 -8.98
N ALA A 26 -10.97 10.31 -8.58
CA ALA A 26 -11.08 9.08 -9.34
C ALA A 26 -12.56 8.79 -9.60
N VAL A 27 -12.88 8.37 -10.82
CA VAL A 27 -14.25 8.04 -11.24
C VAL A 27 -14.36 6.52 -11.37
N TYR A 28 -15.38 5.93 -10.75
CA TYR A 28 -15.71 4.52 -10.92
C TYR A 28 -16.09 4.21 -12.38
N THR A 29 -15.59 3.11 -12.92
CA THR A 29 -15.80 2.73 -14.33
C THR A 29 -16.37 1.32 -14.52
N GLY A 30 -16.49 0.54 -13.44
CA GLY A 30 -17.00 -0.83 -13.51
C GLY A 30 -16.28 -1.77 -12.55
N ASN A 31 -16.74 -3.02 -12.53
CA ASN A 31 -16.18 -4.10 -11.71
C ASN A 31 -15.57 -5.23 -12.54
N GLU A 32 -15.64 -5.15 -13.87
CA GLU A 32 -15.24 -6.21 -14.77
C GLU A 32 -13.74 -6.51 -14.66
N LEU A 33 -13.40 -7.80 -14.65
CA LEU A 33 -12.02 -8.25 -14.54
C LEU A 33 -11.40 -8.33 -15.94
N LYS A 34 -10.58 -7.34 -16.29
CA LYS A 34 -9.77 -7.34 -17.51
C LYS A 34 -8.35 -7.81 -17.18
N LYS A 35 -7.92 -8.92 -17.79
CA LYS A 35 -6.59 -9.54 -17.52
C LYS A 35 -5.42 -8.57 -17.71
N SER A 36 -5.50 -7.70 -18.71
CA SER A 36 -4.47 -6.70 -19.03
C SER A 36 -4.48 -5.45 -18.15
N MET A 37 -5.47 -5.29 -17.27
CA MET A 37 -5.61 -4.08 -16.47
C MET A 37 -4.61 -4.07 -15.30
N GLN A 38 -3.85 -2.99 -15.20
CA GLN A 38 -2.93 -2.77 -14.09
C GLN A 38 -3.69 -2.73 -12.76
N LYS A 39 -3.24 -3.55 -11.80
CA LYS A 39 -3.80 -3.61 -10.43
C LYS A 39 -2.91 -2.85 -9.46
N ILE A 40 -3.52 -2.00 -8.65
CA ILE A 40 -2.83 -1.12 -7.68
C ILE A 40 -3.37 -1.41 -6.28
N GLN A 41 -2.47 -1.56 -5.31
CA GLN A 41 -2.80 -1.64 -3.89
C GLN A 41 -3.23 -0.26 -3.37
N TRP A 42 -4.12 -0.24 -2.38
CA TRP A 42 -4.70 0.98 -1.84
C TRP A 42 -5.13 0.76 -0.39
N ALA A 43 -5.38 1.84 0.34
CA ALA A 43 -6.00 1.81 1.66
C ALA A 43 -7.01 2.97 1.76
N SER A 44 -8.23 2.68 2.21
CA SER A 44 -9.28 3.69 2.44
C SER A 44 -9.07 4.42 3.77
N LYS A 45 -9.91 5.43 4.03
CA LYS A 45 -10.12 5.91 5.40
C LYS A 45 -11.26 5.09 6.04
N PRO A 46 -11.20 4.79 7.35
CA PRO A 46 -10.09 5.08 8.27
C PRO A 46 -8.85 4.24 7.95
N ASN A 47 -7.67 4.83 8.12
CA ASN A 47 -6.37 4.16 7.97
C ASN A 47 -5.48 4.44 9.18
N ILE A 48 -4.39 3.68 9.28
CA ILE A 48 -3.35 3.87 10.28
C ILE A 48 -2.04 4.31 9.63
N ARG A 49 -1.16 4.94 10.41
CA ARG A 49 0.18 5.29 9.95
C ARG A 49 1.07 4.05 9.90
N VAL A 50 1.94 3.98 8.90
CA VAL A 50 2.99 2.97 8.82
C VAL A 50 4.34 3.65 8.65
N GLU A 51 5.31 3.18 9.42
CA GLU A 51 6.72 3.53 9.28
C GLU A 51 7.46 2.28 8.80
N LEU A 52 7.95 2.34 7.56
CA LEU A 52 8.73 1.28 6.94
C LEU A 52 10.21 1.63 7.09
N VAL A 53 10.93 0.86 7.89
CA VAL A 53 12.37 0.95 8.09
C VAL A 53 13.04 0.18 6.97
N VAL A 54 13.78 0.87 6.10
CA VAL A 54 14.37 0.32 4.87
C VAL A 54 15.89 0.53 4.90
N PRO A 55 16.70 -0.52 4.68
CA PRO A 55 18.13 -0.35 4.44
C PRO A 55 18.35 0.31 3.06
N ASP A 56 19.23 1.31 3.02
CA ASP A 56 19.64 2.03 1.81
C ASP A 56 21.16 2.18 1.82
N GLY A 57 21.85 1.19 1.23
CA GLY A 57 23.30 1.02 1.39
C GLY A 57 23.66 0.83 2.86
N ASP A 58 24.57 1.69 3.34
CA ASP A 58 25.05 1.68 4.74
C ASP A 58 24.14 2.49 5.70
N ARG A 59 23.01 3.01 5.21
CA ARG A 59 22.10 3.85 6.00
C ARG A 59 20.74 3.18 6.16
N VAL A 60 20.01 3.62 7.17
CA VAL A 60 18.60 3.25 7.39
C VAL A 60 17.72 4.46 7.08
N VAL A 61 16.71 4.26 6.24
CA VAL A 61 15.73 5.28 5.86
C VAL A 61 14.34 4.88 6.34
N ILE A 62 13.59 5.82 6.93
CA ILE A 62 12.20 5.60 7.34
C ILE A 62 11.27 6.15 6.27
N ARG A 63 10.50 5.27 5.62
CA ARG A 63 9.42 5.66 4.69
C ARG A 63 8.10 5.69 5.43
N LYS A 64 7.41 6.83 5.38
CA LYS A 64 6.10 7.02 6.02
C LYS A 64 4.97 6.77 5.02
N GLY A 65 3.92 6.09 5.48
CA GLY A 65 2.76 5.78 4.65
C GLY A 65 1.51 5.50 5.48
N VAL A 66 0.50 4.95 4.82
CA VAL A 66 -0.75 4.53 5.44
C VAL A 66 -1.06 3.07 5.10
N ALA A 67 -1.77 2.39 5.98
CA ALA A 67 -2.26 1.04 5.76
C ALA A 67 -3.66 0.83 6.32
N GLU A 68 -4.24 -0.31 5.97
CA GLU A 68 -5.55 -0.74 6.45
C GLU A 68 -5.55 -0.91 7.98
N PRO A 69 -6.65 -0.58 8.68
CA PRO A 69 -6.75 -0.73 10.13
C PRO A 69 -6.48 -2.16 10.63
N ALA A 70 -6.68 -3.17 9.78
CA ALA A 70 -6.41 -4.57 10.10
C ALA A 70 -4.96 -4.82 10.55
N MET A 71 -4.02 -3.98 10.14
CA MET A 71 -2.62 -4.07 10.56
C MET A 71 -2.41 -3.91 12.07
N THR A 72 -3.33 -3.27 12.81
CA THR A 72 -3.23 -3.16 14.28
C THR A 72 -3.47 -4.48 15.01
N ARG A 73 -3.92 -5.53 14.31
CA ARG A 73 -4.11 -6.88 14.85
C ARG A 73 -2.91 -7.79 14.63
N LEU A 74 -1.89 -7.31 13.93
CA LEU A 74 -0.66 -8.07 13.72
C LEU A 74 0.13 -8.18 15.02
N ARG A 75 0.95 -9.22 15.11
CA ARG A 75 1.84 -9.43 16.26
C ARG A 75 3.24 -8.93 15.90
N PRO A 76 3.96 -8.26 16.82
CA PRO A 76 5.40 -8.08 16.68
C PRO A 76 6.08 -9.41 16.33
N GLY A 77 7.03 -9.36 15.40
CA GLY A 77 7.71 -10.53 14.84
C GLY A 77 7.03 -11.15 13.61
N ALA A 78 5.76 -10.86 13.33
CA ALA A 78 5.08 -11.40 12.15
C ALA A 78 5.73 -10.92 10.85
N VAL A 79 5.96 -11.83 9.90
CA VAL A 79 6.38 -11.48 8.54
C VAL A 79 5.14 -11.32 7.68
N ILE A 80 5.03 -10.18 7.00
CA ILE A 80 3.88 -9.82 6.17
C ILE A 80 4.34 -9.48 4.75
N GLN A 81 3.46 -9.70 3.78
CA GLN A 81 3.63 -9.21 2.41
C GLN A 81 2.86 -7.90 2.23
N MET A 82 3.57 -6.81 1.96
CA MET A 82 3.00 -5.54 1.55
C MET A 82 2.91 -5.53 0.02
N GLU A 83 1.70 -5.58 -0.51
CA GLU A 83 1.49 -5.78 -1.95
C GLU A 83 2.19 -4.73 -2.82
N ARG A 84 2.90 -5.20 -3.85
CA ARG A 84 3.76 -4.41 -4.77
C ARG A 84 4.95 -3.70 -4.09
N MET A 85 5.14 -3.83 -2.78
CA MET A 85 6.24 -3.24 -2.01
C MET A 85 7.29 -4.28 -1.58
N GLY A 86 6.86 -5.48 -1.18
CA GLY A 86 7.74 -6.57 -0.73
C GLY A 86 7.32 -7.14 0.62
N PHE A 87 8.19 -7.94 1.22
CA PHE A 87 8.02 -8.54 2.54
C PHE A 87 8.68 -7.70 3.63
N GLY A 88 8.13 -7.76 4.84
CA GLY A 88 8.72 -7.11 6.01
C GLY A 88 8.27 -7.75 7.32
N ARG A 89 9.08 -7.57 8.36
CA ARG A 89 8.78 -8.02 9.72
C ARG A 89 8.12 -6.87 10.49
N VAL A 90 6.98 -7.14 11.11
CA VAL A 90 6.32 -6.23 12.04
C VAL A 90 7.20 -6.10 13.28
N ASP A 91 7.53 -4.87 13.64
CA ASP A 91 8.40 -4.59 14.78
C ASP A 91 7.60 -4.05 15.97
N ALA A 92 6.72 -3.08 15.73
CA ALA A 92 5.84 -2.52 16.74
C ALA A 92 4.43 -2.33 16.19
N VAL A 93 3.43 -2.55 17.05
CA VAL A 93 2.02 -2.30 16.75
C VAL A 93 1.44 -1.43 17.86
N GLU A 94 1.03 -0.23 17.50
CA GLU A 94 0.43 0.76 18.37
C GLU A 94 -0.98 1.10 17.88
N LYS A 95 -1.75 1.82 18.71
CA LYS A 95 -3.16 2.16 18.42
C LYS A 95 -3.40 2.73 17.02
N ASN A 96 -2.51 3.62 16.54
CA ASN A 96 -2.66 4.32 15.26
C ASN A 96 -1.39 4.27 14.39
N ARG A 97 -0.46 3.37 14.71
CA ARG A 97 0.84 3.27 14.03
C ARG A 97 1.36 1.83 14.04
N VAL A 98 1.94 1.41 12.92
CA VAL A 98 2.71 0.15 12.84
C VAL A 98 4.09 0.44 12.29
N VAL A 99 5.12 -0.16 12.90
CA VAL A 99 6.50 -0.10 12.43
C VAL A 99 6.84 -1.44 11.78
N VAL A 100 7.37 -1.40 10.56
CA VAL A 100 7.75 -2.59 9.78
C VAL A 100 9.20 -2.45 9.34
N TYR A 101 10.01 -3.48 9.56
CA TYR A 101 11.35 -3.59 8.97
C TYR A 101 11.24 -4.30 7.63
N TRP A 102 11.64 -3.61 6.57
CA TRP A 102 11.61 -4.16 5.22
C TRP A 102 12.65 -5.28 5.07
N GLY A 103 12.26 -6.37 4.43
CA GLY A 103 13.12 -7.52 4.17
C GLY A 103 13.64 -7.54 2.73
N HIS A 104 12.76 -7.86 1.78
CA HIS A 104 13.07 -7.95 0.36
C HIS A 104 11.81 -7.77 -0.49
N LYS A 105 11.96 -7.70 -1.81
CA LYS A 105 10.86 -7.58 -2.78
C LYS A 105 10.81 -8.77 -3.72
#